data_AF-A0A1V4VRN1-F1
#
_entry.id   AF-A0A1V4VRN1-F1
#
_cell.length_a   1.000
_cell.length_b   1.000
_cell.length_c   1.000
_cell.angle_alpha   90.00
_cell.angle_beta   90.00
_cell.angle_gamma   90.00
#
_symmetry.space_group_name_H-M   'P 1'
#
loop_
_entity.id
_entity.type
_entity.pdbx_description
1 polymer ?
#
loop_
_entity_poly.entity_id
_entity_poly.type
_entity_poly.pdbx_seq_one_letter_code
_entity_poly.pdbx_strand_id
1 'polypeptide(L)'
;MISLLFGWPAILGSLLISTLGISKHRPHWLIAGAILSLGFALYLIGLPAIIFKIAGFLLPTLHIAAMFFVRAGESRVAGMLLLPQTMIAVYLGIIVFTQ
;
A
#
# COMPACT_ATOMS: atom_id res chain seq x y z
N MET A 1 -15.95 4.22 -13.64
CA MET A 1 -16.59 4.20 -12.30
C MET A 1 -16.31 2.91 -11.52
N ILE A 2 -16.40 1.71 -12.12
CA ILE A 2 -16.17 0.42 -11.40
C ILE A 2 -14.75 0.31 -10.81
N SER A 3 -13.72 0.86 -11.48
CA SER A 3 -12.33 0.80 -10.99
C SER A 3 -12.09 1.59 -9.70
N LEU A 4 -12.89 2.62 -9.41
CA LEU A 4 -12.78 3.38 -8.15
C LEU A 4 -13.31 2.55 -6.96
N LEU A 5 -14.41 1.83 -7.14
CA LEU A 5 -15.06 1.03 -6.10
C LEU A 5 -14.22 -0.17 -5.66
N PHE A 6 -13.43 -0.75 -6.57
CA PHE A 6 -12.57 -1.89 -6.25
C PHE A 6 -11.17 -1.47 -5.76
N GLY A 7 -10.63 -0.35 -6.22
CA GLY A 7 -9.30 0.12 -5.80
C GLY A 7 -9.27 0.60 -4.34
N TRP A 8 -10.30 1.30 -3.90
CA TRP A 8 -10.32 1.93 -2.57
C TRP A 8 -10.37 0.97 -1.37
N PRO A 9 -11.22 -0.06 -1.35
CA PRO A 9 -11.20 -1.07 -0.30
C PRO A 9 -9.86 -1.81 -0.23
N ALA A 10 -9.21 -2.03 -1.39
CA ALA A 10 -7.90 -2.68 -1.45
C ALA A 10 -6.78 -1.81 -0.87
N ILE A 11 -6.82 -0.48 -1.09
CA ILE A 11 -5.87 0.47 -0.47
C ILE A 11 -6.00 0.47 1.05
N LEU A 12 -7.22 0.66 1.54
CA LEU A 12 -7.47 0.73 2.98
C LEU A 12 -7.19 -0.62 3.64
N GLY A 13 -7.62 -1.72 3.01
CA GLY A 13 -7.36 -3.07 3.48
C GLY A 13 -5.86 -3.39 3.54
N SER A 14 -5.09 -3.07 2.50
CA SER A 14 -3.64 -3.28 2.50
C SER A 14 -2.94 -2.45 3.57
N LEU A 15 -3.28 -1.16 3.73
CA LEU A 15 -2.73 -0.31 4.79
C LEU A 15 -3.08 -0.83 6.19
N LEU A 16 -4.35 -1.17 6.44
CA LEU A 16 -4.79 -1.72 7.74
C LEU A 16 -4.08 -3.02 8.07
N ILE A 17 -4.05 -3.96 7.12
CA ILE A 17 -3.41 -5.27 7.36
C ILE A 17 -1.91 -5.10 7.57
N SER A 18 -1.23 -4.26 6.79
CA SER A 18 0.21 -4.04 6.93
C SER A 18 0.57 -3.31 8.22
N THR A 19 -0.19 -2.28 8.60
CA THR A 19 0.01 -1.58 9.89
C THR A 19 -0.24 -2.49 11.09
N LEU A 20 -1.29 -3.31 11.05
CA LEU A 20 -1.54 -4.35 12.06
C LEU A 20 -0.40 -5.39 12.10
N GLY A 21 0.12 -5.78 10.94
CA GLY A 21 1.25 -6.69 10.81
C GLY A 21 2.52 -6.16 11.47
N ILE A 22 2.82 -4.87 11.27
CA ILE A 22 3.95 -4.19 11.90
C ILE A 22 3.72 -4.07 13.41
N SER A 23 2.56 -3.58 13.85
CA SER A 23 2.25 -3.39 15.28
C SER A 23 2.34 -4.69 16.07
N LYS A 24 1.82 -5.79 15.51
CA LYS A 24 1.85 -7.12 16.14
C LYS A 24 3.15 -7.89 15.91
N HIS A 25 4.14 -7.31 15.22
CA HIS A 25 5.39 -7.98 14.84
C HIS A 25 5.14 -9.32 14.10
N ARG A 26 4.07 -9.38 13.29
CA ARG A 26 3.66 -10.57 12.52
C ARG A 26 3.96 -10.34 11.04
N PRO A 27 5.16 -10.70 10.54
CA PRO A 27 5.58 -10.40 9.17
C PRO A 27 4.66 -11.00 8.09
N HIS A 28 4.02 -12.13 8.37
CA HIS A 28 3.07 -12.79 7.45
C HIS A 28 1.89 -11.90 7.05
N TRP A 29 1.50 -10.94 7.90
CA TRP A 29 0.41 -10.02 7.58
C TRP A 29 0.81 -9.02 6.48
N LEU A 30 2.09 -8.66 6.37
CA LEU A 30 2.57 -7.81 5.28
C LEU A 30 2.47 -8.49 3.91
N ILE A 31 2.47 -9.82 3.84
CA ILE A 31 2.22 -10.56 2.59
C ILE A 31 0.76 -10.37 2.16
N ALA A 32 -0.19 -10.50 3.09
CA ALA A 32 -1.60 -10.23 2.81
C ALA A 32 -1.80 -8.75 2.40
N GLY A 33 -1.10 -7.82 3.05
CA GLY A 33 -1.06 -6.41 2.65
C GLY A 33 -0.50 -6.21 1.24
N ALA A 34 0.58 -6.90 0.88
CA ALA A 34 1.17 -6.85 -0.47
C ALA A 34 0.22 -7.39 -1.54
N ILE A 35 -0.50 -8.48 -1.26
CA ILE A 35 -1.49 -9.06 -2.16
C ILE A 35 -2.65 -8.08 -2.39
N LEU A 36 -3.17 -7.47 -1.33
CA LEU A 36 -4.19 -6.43 -1.46
C LEU A 36 -3.65 -5.20 -2.21
N SER A 37 -2.38 -4.84 -1.99
CA SER A 37 -1.71 -3.76 -2.70
C SER A 37 -1.56 -4.05 -4.20
N LEU A 38 -1.61 -5.32 -4.67
CA LEU A 38 -1.59 -5.61 -6.11
C LEU A 38 -2.85 -5.11 -6.82
N GLY A 39 -4.02 -5.27 -6.20
CA GLY A 39 -5.27 -4.71 -6.74
C GLY A 39 -5.16 -3.20 -6.91
N PHE A 40 -4.57 -2.52 -5.94
CA PHE A 40 -4.30 -1.09 -6.01
C PHE A 40 -3.20 -0.71 -7.02
N ALA A 41 -2.14 -1.52 -7.12
CA ALA A 41 -1.07 -1.33 -8.09
C ALA A 41 -1.59 -1.36 -9.54
N LEU A 42 -2.48 -2.31 -9.84
CA LEU A 42 -3.13 -2.40 -11.15
C LEU A 42 -3.96 -1.15 -11.46
N TYR A 43 -4.66 -0.62 -10.46
CA TYR A 43 -5.39 0.65 -10.58
C TYR A 43 -4.44 1.81 -10.90
N LEU A 44 -3.32 1.94 -10.17
CA LEU A 44 -2.33 3.01 -10.38
C LEU A 44 -1.67 2.94 -11.76
N ILE A 45 -1.36 1.73 -12.25
CA ILE A 45 -0.74 1.54 -13.57
C ILE A 45 -1.69 2.00 -14.69
N GLY A 46 -3.01 1.92 -14.49
CA GLY A 46 -4.01 2.42 -15.42
C GLY A 46 -4.12 3.94 -15.51
N LEU A 47 -3.50 4.69 -14.59
CA LEU A 47 -3.51 6.16 -14.61
C LEU A 47 -2.50 6.71 -15.64
N PRO A 48 -2.80 7.88 -16.24
CA PRO A 48 -1.99 8.42 -17.34
C PRO A 48 -0.59 8.89 -16.93
N ALA A 49 -0.40 9.34 -15.68
CA ALA A 49 0.88 9.89 -15.23
C ALA A 49 1.93 8.78 -14.97
N ILE A 50 3.15 8.99 -15.46
CA ILE A 50 4.26 8.04 -15.33
C ILE A 50 4.59 7.70 -13.88
N ILE A 51 4.42 8.67 -12.98
CA ILE A 51 4.69 8.49 -11.55
C ILE A 51 3.82 7.40 -10.91
N PHE A 52 2.57 7.24 -11.39
CA PHE A 52 1.67 6.20 -10.88
C PHE A 52 2.04 4.82 -11.38
N LYS A 53 2.62 4.71 -12.59
CA LYS A 53 3.14 3.43 -13.08
C LYS A 53 4.31 2.95 -12.21
N ILE A 54 5.25 3.85 -11.92
CA ILE A 54 6.39 3.56 -11.03
C ILE A 54 5.87 3.18 -9.64
N ALA A 55 4.97 3.97 -9.08
CA ALA A 55 4.37 3.69 -7.78
C ALA A 55 3.64 2.34 -7.75
N GLY A 56 2.91 1.98 -8.82
CA GLY A 56 2.22 0.70 -8.92
C GLY A 56 3.16 -0.51 -8.77
N PHE A 57 4.34 -0.47 -9.38
CA PHE A 57 5.34 -1.54 -9.20
C PHE A 57 6.07 -1.46 -7.84
N LEU A 58 6.25 -0.24 -7.31
CA LEU A 58 7.01 -0.02 -6.08
C LEU A 58 6.22 -0.38 -4.82
N LEU A 59 4.90 -0.18 -4.80
CA LEU A 59 4.10 -0.38 -3.58
C LEU A 59 4.08 -1.82 -3.04
N PRO A 60 3.86 -2.86 -3.87
CA PRO A 60 3.91 -4.25 -3.40
C PRO A 60 5.33 -4.64 -2.97
N THR A 61 6.36 -4.12 -3.63
CA THR A 61 7.75 -4.42 -3.28
C THR A 61 8.14 -3.75 -1.96
N LEU A 62 7.64 -2.55 -1.66
CA LEU A 62 7.80 -1.89 -0.36
C LEU A 62 7.14 -2.68 0.78
N HIS A 63 6.01 -3.33 0.54
CA HIS A 63 5.38 -4.22 1.53
C HIS A 63 6.25 -5.43 1.84
N ILE A 64 6.82 -6.05 0.81
CA ILE A 64 7.74 -7.16 0.97
C ILE A 64 9.03 -6.70 1.67
N ALA A 65 9.57 -5.53 1.32
CA ALA A 65 10.72 -4.95 2.02
C ALA A 65 10.42 -4.72 3.51
N ALA A 66 9.25 -4.13 3.83
CA ALA A 66 8.82 -3.91 5.19
C ALA A 66 8.71 -5.22 6.00
N MET A 67 8.34 -6.34 5.37
CA MET A 67 8.34 -7.66 6.01
C MET A 67 9.73 -8.03 6.53
N PHE A 68 10.79 -7.78 5.77
CA PHE A 68 12.17 -8.09 6.21
C PHE A 68 12.58 -7.24 7.42
N PHE A 69 12.21 -5.96 7.45
CA PHE A 69 12.48 -5.09 8.60
C PHE A 69 11.68 -5.47 9.84
N VAL A 70 10.41 -5.89 9.69
CA VAL A 70 9.64 -6.44 10.81
C VAL A 70 10.29 -7.73 11.35
N ARG A 71 10.80 -8.61 10.48
CA ARG A 71 11.54 -9.81 10.90
C ARG A 71 12.83 -9.47 11.65
N ALA A 72 13.49 -8.36 11.30
CA ALA A 72 14.69 -7.88 11.97
C ALA A 72 14.39 -7.13 13.30
N GLY A 73 13.13 -6.96 13.69
CA GLY A 73 12.73 -6.19 14.89
C GLY A 73 12.64 -4.67 14.67
N GLU A 74 12.91 -4.19 13.45
CA GLU A 74 12.96 -2.77 13.08
C GLU A 74 11.59 -2.26 12.59
N SER A 75 10.60 -2.30 13.46
CA SER A 75 9.21 -1.91 13.16
C SER A 75 9.07 -0.44 12.71
N ARG A 76 9.98 0.45 13.15
CA ARG A 76 10.01 1.85 12.73
C ARG A 76 10.34 1.99 11.24
N VAL A 77 11.37 1.28 10.77
CA VAL A 77 11.80 1.29 9.37
C VAL A 77 10.72 0.65 8.49
N ALA A 78 10.13 -0.46 8.96
CA ALA A 78 8.98 -1.07 8.29
C ALA A 78 7.80 -0.10 8.13
N GLY A 79 7.51 0.71 9.15
CA GLY A 79 6.48 1.75 9.07
C GLY A 79 6.81 2.84 8.05
N MET A 80 8.08 3.27 7.99
CA MET A 80 8.53 4.26 6.99
C MET A 80 8.35 3.77 5.54
N LEU A 81 8.55 2.47 5.30
CA LEU A 81 8.33 1.84 3.98
C LEU A 81 6.86 1.84 3.54
N LEU A 82 5.90 1.99 4.47
CA LEU A 82 4.48 2.14 4.16
C LEU A 82 4.07 3.60 3.89
N LEU A 83 4.94 4.58 4.17
CA LEU A 83 4.62 6.00 3.95
C LEU A 83 4.29 6.33 2.49
N PRO A 84 5.04 5.85 1.47
CA PRO A 84 4.68 6.11 0.08
C PRO A 84 3.26 5.65 -0.25
N GLN A 85 2.85 4.48 0.24
CA GLN A 85 1.48 3.99 0.06
C GLN A 85 0.46 4.90 0.74
N THR A 86 0.75 5.28 1.97
CA THR A 86 -0.12 6.15 2.77
C THR A 86 -0.29 7.52 2.10
N MET A 87 0.78 8.11 1.59
CA MET A 87 0.74 9.40 0.89
C MET A 87 -0.10 9.33 -0.39
N ILE A 88 0.06 8.28 -1.19
CA ILE A 88 -0.74 8.10 -2.42
C ILE A 88 -2.21 7.85 -2.05
N ALA A 89 -2.48 7.05 -1.03
CA ALA A 89 -3.83 6.80 -0.52
C ALA A 89 -4.51 8.11 -0.08
N VAL A 90 -3.80 8.96 0.68
CA VAL A 90 -4.32 10.26 1.11
C VAL A 90 -4.53 11.21 -0.07
N TYR A 91 -3.59 11.26 -1.02
CA TYR A 91 -3.71 12.09 -2.22
C TYR A 91 -4.93 11.72 -3.06
N LEU A 92 -5.09 10.44 -3.40
CA LEU A 92 -6.28 9.95 -4.10
C LEU A 92 -7.54 10.14 -3.24
N GLY A 93 -7.37 9.98 -1.93
CA GLY A 93 -8.32 10.31 -0.88
C GLY A 93 -9.00 11.65 -1.11
N ILE A 94 -8.18 12.68 -1.06
CA ILE A 94 -8.59 14.08 -1.21
C ILE A 94 -9.26 14.29 -2.56
N ILE A 95 -8.68 13.80 -3.66
CA ILE A 95 -9.26 13.96 -5.00
C ILE A 95 -10.71 13.48 -5.05
N VAL A 96 -10.99 12.28 -4.53
CA VAL A 96 -12.35 11.71 -4.57
C VAL A 96 -13.34 12.47 -3.69
N PHE A 97 -12.91 13.03 -2.57
CA PHE A 97 -13.80 13.84 -1.71
C PHE A 97 -14.00 15.27 -2.23
N THR A 98 -13.11 15.77 -3.09
CA THR A 98 -13.17 17.13 -3.65
C THR A 98 -13.80 17.21 -5.04
N GLN A 99 -14.07 16.07 -5.68
CA GLN A 99 -14.79 15.96 -6.95
C GLN A 99 -16.27 15.66 -6.72
#